data_AF-A0A535X4N7-F1
#
_entry.id   AF-A0A535X4N7-F1
#
_cell.length_a   1.000
_cell.length_b   1.000
_cell.length_c   1.000
_cell.angle_alpha   90.00
_cell.angle_beta   90.00
_cell.angle_gamma   90.00
#
_symmetry.space_group_name_H-M   'P 1'
#
loop_
_entity.id
_entity.type
_entity.pdbx_description
1 polymer ?
#
loop_
_entity_poly.entity_id
_entity_poly.type
_entity_poly.pdbx_seq_one_letter_code
_entity_poly.pdbx_strand_id
1 'polypeptide(L)'
;MKLEPCGYQLLTIHRAANVDQPDKLEAILRGVLESGRTTVFPVHPRTQARLRSSGLRLDPKLRLIDPVGYLEMLALEESAEA
;
A
#
# COMPACT_ATOMS: atom_id res chain seq x y z
N MET A 1 12.72 -5.46 -7.17
CA MET A 1 11.85 -4.55 -7.95
C MET A 1 12.59 -3.22 -8.08
N LYS A 2 12.90 -2.74 -9.29
CA LYS A 2 13.49 -1.39 -9.46
C LYS A 2 12.33 -0.39 -9.41
N LEU A 3 12.23 0.38 -8.34
CA LEU A 3 11.34 1.52 -8.24
C LEU A 3 12.15 2.75 -8.67
N GLU A 4 11.62 3.53 -9.62
CA GLU A 4 12.22 4.81 -9.99
C GLU A 4 12.03 5.80 -8.83
N PRO A 5 13.05 6.58 -8.45
CA PRO A 5 12.91 7.67 -7.48
C PRO A 5 11.78 8.64 -7.88
N CYS A 6 11.00 9.12 -6.92
CA CYS A 6 9.90 10.07 -7.13
C CYS A 6 8.75 9.59 -8.05
N GLY A 7 8.65 8.28 -8.31
CA GLY A 7 7.61 7.71 -9.19
C GLY A 7 6.38 7.13 -8.47
N TYR A 8 6.35 7.18 -7.15
CA TYR A 8 5.31 6.54 -6.34
C TYR A 8 5.03 7.26 -5.02
N GLN A 9 3.83 7.03 -4.49
CA GLN A 9 3.43 7.37 -3.11
C GLN A 9 3.66 6.16 -2.20
N LEU A 10 4.15 6.41 -1.00
CA LEU A 10 4.24 5.37 0.04
C LEU A 10 3.04 5.44 0.97
N LEU A 11 2.33 4.33 1.12
CA LEU A 11 1.19 4.19 2.03
C LEU A 11 1.56 3.24 3.17
N THR A 12 1.27 3.63 4.40
CA THR A 12 1.36 2.76 5.58
C THR A 12 0.05 2.82 6.38
N ILE A 13 -0.47 1.66 6.79
CA ILE A 13 -1.70 1.58 7.59
C ILE A 13 -1.47 0.54 8.69
N HIS A 14 -1.34 1.01 9.93
CA HIS A 14 -1.04 0.15 11.09
C HIS A 14 -2.22 0.00 12.06
N ARG A 15 -3.26 0.83 11.93
CA ARG A 15 -4.41 0.76 12.83
C ARG A 15 -5.25 -0.47 12.50
N ALA A 16 -5.35 -1.40 13.45
CA ALA A 16 -6.16 -2.62 13.35
C ALA A 16 -7.60 -2.32 12.89
N ALA A 17 -8.22 -1.26 13.40
CA ALA A 17 -9.57 -0.83 13.00
C ALA A 17 -9.73 -0.52 11.49
N ASN A 18 -8.64 -0.19 10.79
CA ASN A 18 -8.63 0.08 9.35
C ASN A 18 -8.24 -1.15 8.54
N VAL A 19 -7.47 -2.07 9.14
CA VAL A 19 -6.89 -3.25 8.47
C VAL A 19 -7.73 -4.51 8.64
N ASP A 20 -8.46 -4.61 9.75
CA ASP A 20 -9.34 -5.73 10.07
C ASP A 20 -10.73 -5.62 9.43
N GLN A 21 -11.09 -4.45 8.89
CA GLN A 21 -12.38 -4.21 8.23
C GLN A 21 -12.18 -3.99 6.72
N PRO A 22 -12.46 -5.01 5.88
CA PRO A 22 -12.20 -4.95 4.43
C PRO A 22 -12.82 -3.73 3.75
N ASP A 23 -14.08 -3.39 4.08
CA ASP A 23 -14.78 -2.25 3.47
C ASP A 23 -14.11 -0.91 3.78
N LYS A 24 -13.56 -0.75 4.99
CA LYS A 24 -12.81 0.46 5.37
C LYS A 24 -11.47 0.53 4.67
N LEU A 25 -10.76 -0.59 4.63
CA LEU A 25 -9.47 -0.67 3.94
C LEU A 25 -9.66 -0.34 2.45
N GLU A 26 -10.71 -0.87 1.84
CA GLU A 26 -11.08 -0.58 0.47
C GLU A 26 -11.39 0.91 0.26
N ALA A 27 -12.21 1.52 1.11
CA ALA A 27 -12.53 2.94 1.01
C ALA A 27 -11.27 3.82 1.11
N ILE A 28 -10.35 3.50 2.01
CA ILE A 28 -9.07 4.20 2.15
C ILE A 28 -8.24 4.04 0.88
N LEU A 29 -8.09 2.81 0.37
CA LEU A 29 -7.31 2.54 -0.82
C LEU A 29 -7.89 3.25 -2.05
N ARG A 30 -9.22 3.26 -2.21
CA ARG A 30 -9.90 4.00 -3.28
C ARG A 30 -9.58 5.49 -3.24
N GLY A 31 -9.70 6.13 -2.07
CA GLY A 31 -9.38 7.55 -1.91
C GLY A 31 -7.91 7.88 -2.21
N VAL A 32 -6.97 7.00 -1.86
CA VAL A 32 -5.55 7.18 -2.20
C VAL A 32 -5.32 7.07 -3.72
N LEU A 33 -5.99 6.10 -4.36
CA LEU A 33 -5.83 5.83 -5.79
C LEU A 33 -6.50 6.86 -6.71
N GLU A 34 -7.43 7.67 -6.20
CA GLU A 34 -8.02 8.80 -6.94
C GLU A 34 -6.96 9.82 -7.40
N SER A 35 -5.81 9.88 -6.73
CA SER A 35 -4.65 10.68 -7.17
C SER A 35 -4.10 10.26 -8.53
N GLY A 36 -4.39 9.02 -8.97
CA GLY A 36 -3.90 8.45 -10.21
C GLY A 36 -2.41 8.09 -10.19
N ARG A 37 -1.72 8.20 -9.05
CA ARG A 37 -0.31 7.86 -8.88
C ARG A 37 -0.12 6.38 -8.54
N THR A 38 1.08 5.86 -8.80
CA THR A 38 1.45 4.53 -8.31
C THR A 38 1.61 4.60 -6.80
N THR A 39 0.97 3.70 -6.06
CA THR A 39 1.06 3.64 -4.59
C THR A 39 1.72 2.34 -4.19
N VAL A 40 2.82 2.42 -3.45
CA VAL A 40 3.48 1.28 -2.82
C VAL A 40 2.95 1.15 -1.40
N PHE A 41 2.45 -0.02 -1.05
CA PHE A 41 1.92 -0.31 0.27
C PHE A 41 2.61 -1.58 0.83
N PRO A 42 3.63 -1.43 1.68
CA PRO A 42 4.24 -2.54 2.42
C PRO A 42 3.24 -3.05 3.45
N VAL A 43 2.83 -4.31 3.33
CA VAL A 43 1.72 -4.85 4.12
C VAL A 43 1.93 -6.31 4.49
N HIS A 44 1.59 -6.66 5.73
CA HIS A 44 1.75 -8.02 6.25
C HIS A 44 0.98 -9.06 5.41
N PRO A 45 1.51 -10.28 5.20
CA PRO A 45 0.85 -11.33 4.41
C PRO A 45 -0.59 -11.61 4.84
N ARG A 46 -0.88 -11.52 6.14
CA ARG A 46 -2.25 -11.63 6.69
C ARG A 46 -3.22 -10.63 6.07
N THR A 47 -2.80 -9.38 5.92
CA THR A 47 -3.64 -8.32 5.33
C THR A 47 -3.69 -8.43 3.82
N GLN A 48 -2.58 -8.79 3.16
CA GLN A 48 -2.59 -9.10 1.72
C GLN A 48 -3.59 -10.22 1.39
N ALA A 49 -3.58 -11.30 2.18
CA ALA A 49 -4.51 -12.40 2.01
C ALA A 49 -5.96 -11.91 2.13
N ARG A 50 -6.28 -11.10 3.15
CA ARG A 50 -7.62 -10.54 3.32
C ARG A 50 -8.07 -9.66 2.17
N LEU A 51 -7.19 -8.81 1.66
CA LEU A 51 -7.45 -7.97 0.48
C LEU A 51 -7.71 -8.80 -0.78
N ARG A 52 -6.99 -9.91 -0.95
CA ARG A 52 -7.22 -10.84 -2.07
C ARG A 52 -8.53 -11.63 -1.88
N SER A 53 -8.85 -12.01 -0.65
CA SER A 53 -10.06 -12.77 -0.32
C SER A 53 -11.35 -11.95 -0.35
N SER A 54 -11.28 -10.62 -0.24
CA SER A 54 -12.47 -9.75 -0.24
C SER A 54 -13.12 -9.63 -1.62
N GLY A 55 -12.55 -10.23 -2.67
CA GLY A 55 -13.01 -10.08 -4.04
C GLY A 55 -12.75 -8.69 -4.63
N LEU A 56 -12.00 -7.85 -3.91
CA LEU A 56 -11.63 -6.52 -4.35
C LEU A 56 -10.70 -6.61 -5.56
N ARG A 57 -11.09 -5.98 -6.65
CA ARG A 57 -10.21 -5.78 -7.80
C ARG A 57 -9.22 -4.67 -7.45
N LEU A 58 -8.01 -5.06 -7.08
CA LEU A 58 -6.93 -4.12 -6.80
C LEU A 58 -6.59 -3.34 -8.08
N ASP A 59 -6.49 -2.02 -7.95
CA ASP A 59 -6.05 -1.16 -9.04
C ASP A 59 -4.61 -1.52 -9.43
N PRO A 60 -4.26 -1.60 -10.73
CA PRO A 60 -2.90 -1.90 -11.18
C PRO A 60 -1.85 -0.89 -10.67
N LYS A 61 -2.26 0.31 -10.24
CA LYS A 61 -1.39 1.31 -9.63
C LYS A 61 -1.10 1.02 -8.15
N LEU A 62 -1.86 0.14 -7.50
CA LEU A 62 -1.61 -0.30 -6.14
C LEU A 62 -0.63 -1.47 -6.12
N ARG A 63 0.58 -1.24 -5.61
CA ARG A 63 1.60 -2.27 -5.44
C ARG A 63 1.68 -2.69 -3.97
N LEU A 64 1.06 -3.82 -3.67
CA LEU A 64 1.23 -4.49 -2.38
C LEU A 64 2.60 -5.19 -2.39
N ILE A 65 3.44 -4.87 -1.42
CA ILE A 65 4.73 -5.54 -1.21
C ILE A 65 4.80 -6.15 0.18
N ASP A 66 5.70 -7.10 0.37
CA ASP A 66 5.97 -7.66 1.68
C ASP A 66 6.55 -6.60 2.62
N PRO A 67 6.37 -6.75 3.94
CA PRO A 67 6.99 -5.86 4.91
C PRO A 67 8.50 -5.82 4.69
N VAL A 68 9.04 -4.60 4.64
CA VAL A 68 10.46 -4.36 4.48
C VAL A 68 11.12 -4.10 5.84
N GLY A 69 12.44 -4.28 5.91
CA GLY A 69 13.24 -3.90 7.06
C GLY A 69 13.31 -2.39 7.25
N TYR A 70 13.84 -1.97 8.40
CA TYR A 70 13.90 -0.55 8.79
C TYR A 70 14.65 0.33 7.77
N LEU A 71 15.84 -0.10 7.34
CA LEU A 71 16.64 0.67 6.38
C LEU A 71 15.98 0.78 5.01
N GLU A 72 15.30 -0.28 4.57
CA GLU A 72 14.55 -0.30 3.33
C GLU A 72 13.31 0.60 3.41
N MET A 73 12.65 0.65 4.57
CA MET A 73 11.55 1.60 4.80
C MET A 73 12.04 3.05 4.70
N LEU A 74 13.17 3.39 5.34
CA LEU A 74 13.75 4.73 5.24
C LEU A 74 14.07 5.10 3.79
N ALA A 75 14.66 4.17 3.02
CA ALA A 75 14.93 4.40 1.60
C ALA A 75 13.65 4.59 0.77
N LEU A 76 12.59 3.84 1.10
CA LEU A 76 11.28 3.98 0.46
C LEU A 76 10.63 5.32 0.77
N GLU A 77 10.72 5.78 2.02
CA GLU A 77 10.22 7.08 2.49
C GLU A 77 10.97 8.23 1.82
N GLU A 78 12.31 8.17 1.78
CA GLU A 78 13.17 9.18 1.14
C GLU A 78 12.90 9.31 -0.36
N SER A 79 12.57 8.20 -1.03
CA SER A 79 12.32 8.17 -2.48
C SER A 79 10.86 8.40 -2.86
N ALA A 80 9.95 8.45 -1.88
CA ALA A 80 8.53 8.66 -2.13
C ALA A 80 8.25 10.12 -2.48
N GLU A 81 7.25 10.33 -3.34
CA GLU A 81 6.75 11.67 -3.64
C GLU A 81 5.88 12.21 -2.49
N ALA A 82 6.03 13.49 -2.17
CA ALA A 82 5.28 14.20 -1.12
C ALA A 82 3.84 14.54 -1.51
#